data_AF-A0A9W6PQ12-F1
#
_entry.id   AF-A0A9W6PQ12-F1
#
_cell.length_a   1.000
_cell.length_b   1.000
_cell.length_c   1.000
_cell.angle_alpha   90.00
_cell.angle_beta   90.00
_cell.angle_gamma   90.00
#
_symmetry.space_group_name_H-M   'P 1'
#
loop_
_entity.id
_entity.type
_entity.pdbx_description
1 polymer ?
#
loop_
_entity_poly.entity_id
_entity_poly.type
_entity_poly.pdbx_seq_one_letter_code
_entity_poly.pdbx_strand_id
1 'polypeptide(L)'
;MSWDQAHGIAMIAAKHAHEDLKVQRNRYVDVFSSSKDFGVEVLVRPTGPLLGLYVAADDGGPACMLNAGLDEVEARHTLAHELGHHVLGHGTTLDHEVPSPQAWGEGWPEHEKAAEVFASWFLMPLPAVRAALDLSGIRTPTAPEHAYRIARWLGTPYATTVRHLIRLKFITRKTAGQWLKTTPAAIKHHLSHGLPPGPGTHIHLLAPHAHQAHLHAAAGDMLLLGFPATWNRIPPGFTTEDPHNDAALPWEGGPLAGRALWLSPNLPPTTTLTATAHPTCEELSITVHPTPPRSGCDYYWDQG
;
A
#
# COMPACT_ATOMS: atom_id res chain seq x y z
N MET A 1 -14.14 17.09 -18.78
CA MET A 1 -12.71 16.76 -18.63
C MET A 1 -12.49 15.29 -18.96
N SER A 2 -11.53 15.01 -19.86
CA SER A 2 -11.10 13.65 -20.17
C SER A 2 -10.14 13.09 -19.11
N TRP A 3 -9.97 11.77 -19.05
CA TRP A 3 -8.98 11.14 -18.17
C TRP A 3 -7.54 11.61 -18.47
N ASP A 4 -7.20 11.87 -19.74
CA ASP A 4 -5.87 12.37 -20.10
C ASP A 4 -5.62 13.79 -19.56
N GLN A 5 -6.66 14.64 -19.58
CA GLN A 5 -6.60 15.97 -18.96
C GLN A 5 -6.45 15.87 -17.43
N ALA A 6 -7.24 15.01 -16.78
CA ALA A 6 -7.11 14.75 -15.34
C ALA A 6 -5.69 14.30 -14.96
N HIS A 7 -5.11 13.35 -15.72
CA HIS A 7 -3.72 12.94 -15.54
C HIS A 7 -2.69 14.06 -15.72
N GLY A 8 -2.91 15.00 -16.64
CA GLY A 8 -2.02 16.14 -16.80
C GLY A 8 -2.02 17.03 -15.56
N ILE A 9 -3.22 17.44 -15.12
CA ILE A 9 -3.41 18.35 -13.98
C ILE A 9 -2.88 17.70 -12.69
N ALA A 10 -3.36 16.50 -12.37
CA ALA A 10 -3.02 15.83 -11.13
C ALA A 10 -1.55 15.40 -11.04
N MET A 11 -0.88 15.09 -12.17
CA MET A 11 0.56 14.81 -12.16
C MET A 11 1.38 16.03 -11.74
N ILE A 12 1.01 17.21 -12.24
CA ILE A 12 1.68 18.47 -11.89
C ILE A 12 1.40 18.79 -10.42
N ALA A 13 0.15 18.71 -9.98
CA ALA A 13 -0.24 18.95 -8.60
C ALA A 13 0.46 18.00 -7.61
N ALA A 14 0.49 16.70 -7.90
CA ALA A 14 1.19 15.72 -7.06
C ALA A 14 2.70 15.99 -7.01
N LYS A 15 3.31 16.43 -8.12
CA LYS A 15 4.72 16.80 -8.14
C LYS A 15 5.00 18.02 -7.26
N HIS A 16 4.19 19.08 -7.34
CA HIS A 16 4.33 20.24 -6.47
C HIS A 16 4.13 19.86 -5.00
N ALA A 17 3.10 19.05 -4.70
CA ALA A 17 2.86 18.55 -3.36
C ALA A 17 4.07 17.76 -2.81
N HIS A 18 4.71 16.92 -3.63
CA HIS A 18 5.94 16.25 -3.22
C HIS A 18 7.10 17.21 -2.93
N GLU A 19 7.22 18.30 -3.70
CA GLU A 19 8.29 19.31 -3.54
C GLU A 19 8.05 20.17 -2.29
N ASP A 20 6.82 20.64 -2.10
CA ASP A 20 6.42 21.48 -0.96
C ASP A 20 6.59 20.73 0.37
N LEU A 21 6.18 19.46 0.41
CA LEU A 21 6.30 18.59 1.57
C LEU A 21 7.68 17.93 1.70
N LYS A 22 8.58 18.11 0.73
CA LYS A 22 9.89 17.42 0.68
C LYS A 22 9.78 15.89 0.78
N VAL A 23 8.70 15.32 0.23
CA VAL A 23 8.47 13.87 0.19
C VAL A 23 9.57 13.18 -0.62
N GLN A 24 10.12 12.10 -0.09
CA GLN A 24 11.06 11.25 -0.83
C GLN A 24 10.31 10.40 -1.85
N ARG A 25 10.44 10.75 -3.13
CA ARG A 25 9.67 10.16 -4.24
C ARG A 25 10.19 8.80 -4.73
N ASN A 26 11.19 8.21 -4.08
CA ASN A 26 11.83 6.95 -4.43
C ASN A 26 11.53 5.82 -3.44
N ARG A 27 10.55 6.01 -2.55
CA ARG A 27 10.14 5.03 -1.54
C ARG A 27 8.65 5.18 -1.23
N TYR A 28 8.17 4.39 -0.26
CA TYR A 28 6.83 4.54 0.32
C TYR A 28 6.56 6.01 0.71
N VAL A 29 5.43 6.54 0.23
CA VAL A 29 4.98 7.90 0.57
C VAL A 29 4.06 7.80 1.77
N ASP A 30 4.43 8.45 2.87
CA ASP A 30 3.58 8.51 4.05
C ASP A 30 2.53 9.62 3.87
N VAL A 31 1.36 9.22 3.40
CA VAL A 31 0.24 10.14 3.16
C VAL A 31 -0.34 10.71 4.45
N PHE A 32 -0.29 9.98 5.57
CA PHE A 32 -0.80 10.50 6.85
C PHE A 32 0.08 11.64 7.36
N SER A 33 1.40 11.43 7.37
CA SER A 33 2.35 12.50 7.68
C SER A 33 2.22 13.67 6.69
N SER A 34 2.02 13.37 5.40
CA SER A 34 1.82 14.40 4.37
C SER A 34 0.56 15.25 4.60
N SER A 35 -0.57 14.63 4.97
CA SER A 35 -1.81 15.34 5.29
C SER A 35 -1.61 16.27 6.49
N LYS A 36 -0.95 15.78 7.54
CA LYS A 36 -0.61 16.58 8.72
C LYS A 36 0.28 17.78 8.37
N ASP A 37 1.29 17.58 7.53
CA ASP A 37 2.20 18.65 7.08
C ASP A 37 1.50 19.70 6.21
N PHE A 38 0.42 19.32 5.50
CA PHE A 38 -0.48 20.26 4.81
C PHE A 38 -1.48 20.96 5.76
N GLY A 39 -1.52 20.59 7.04
CA GLY A 39 -2.50 21.09 8.00
C GLY A 39 -3.90 20.51 7.81
N VAL A 40 -4.02 19.34 7.17
CA VAL A 40 -5.27 18.61 7.01
C VAL A 40 -5.38 17.58 8.13
N GLU A 41 -6.32 17.81 9.06
CA GLU A 41 -6.57 16.88 10.19
C GLU A 41 -7.18 15.57 9.70
N VAL A 42 -6.81 14.43 10.29
CA VAL A 42 -7.33 13.11 9.88
C VAL A 42 -8.02 12.39 11.03
N LEU A 43 -9.31 12.07 10.84
CA LEU A 43 -10.11 11.28 11.76
C LEU A 43 -10.43 9.91 11.16
N VAL A 44 -10.10 8.82 11.86
CA VAL A 44 -10.48 7.46 11.47
C VAL A 44 -11.52 6.92 12.45
N ARG A 45 -12.72 6.59 11.94
CA ARG A 45 -13.82 6.04 12.73
C ARG A 45 -14.77 5.20 11.88
N PRO A 46 -15.61 4.34 12.48
CA PRO A 46 -16.68 3.67 11.72
C PRO A 46 -17.66 4.71 11.15
N THR A 47 -17.91 4.64 9.84
CA THR A 47 -18.78 5.59 9.09
C THR A 47 -19.87 4.88 8.29
N GLY A 48 -20.06 3.56 8.49
CA GLY A 48 -21.00 2.76 7.70
C GLY A 48 -20.48 2.55 6.27
N PRO A 49 -21.25 2.88 5.22
CA PRO A 49 -20.86 2.66 3.82
C PRO A 49 -19.94 3.75 3.24
N LEU A 50 -19.79 4.89 3.92
CA LEU A 50 -18.92 5.99 3.48
C LEU A 50 -17.46 5.55 3.58
N LEU A 51 -16.66 5.74 2.53
CA LEU A 51 -15.23 5.38 2.54
C LEU A 51 -14.38 6.52 3.11
N GLY A 52 -14.63 7.74 2.61
CA GLY A 52 -13.92 8.95 2.95
C GLY A 52 -14.82 10.19 2.91
N LEU A 53 -14.39 11.25 3.59
CA LEU A 53 -14.97 12.59 3.52
C LEU A 53 -13.84 13.60 3.61
N TYR A 54 -13.81 14.54 2.68
CA TYR A 54 -13.02 15.76 2.79
C TYR A 54 -13.93 16.94 3.11
N VAL A 55 -13.59 17.69 4.17
CA VAL A 55 -14.24 18.95 4.56
C VAL A 55 -13.31 20.09 4.19
N ALA A 56 -13.77 21.00 3.34
CA ALA A 56 -12.99 22.15 2.90
C ALA A 56 -12.88 23.23 4.01
N ALA A 57 -11.88 24.11 3.90
CA ALA A 57 -11.65 25.18 4.87
C ALA A 57 -12.86 26.10 5.06
N ASP A 58 -13.56 26.43 3.98
CA ASP A 58 -14.76 27.29 4.01
C ASP A 58 -15.94 26.64 4.75
N ASP A 59 -15.93 25.30 4.91
CA ASP A 59 -16.94 24.51 5.63
C ASP A 59 -16.46 24.07 7.03
N GLY A 60 -15.40 24.69 7.56
CA GLY A 60 -14.86 24.39 8.90
C GLY A 60 -13.75 23.33 8.94
N GLY A 61 -13.16 22.99 7.79
CA GLY A 61 -11.93 22.18 7.68
C GLY A 61 -10.64 23.02 7.64
N PRO A 62 -9.56 22.57 6.95
CA PRO A 62 -9.48 21.35 6.14
C PRO A 62 -9.32 20.09 6.99
N ALA A 63 -10.20 19.10 6.78
CA ALA A 63 -10.16 17.85 7.51
C ALA A 63 -10.59 16.67 6.63
N CYS A 64 -10.02 15.51 6.90
CA CYS A 64 -10.39 14.24 6.29
C CYS A 64 -10.96 13.29 7.34
N MET A 65 -12.01 12.56 6.98
CA MET A 65 -12.51 11.43 7.76
C MET A 65 -12.42 10.15 6.93
N LEU A 66 -11.88 9.09 7.52
CA LEU A 66 -11.75 7.77 6.88
C LEU A 66 -12.56 6.73 7.64
N ASN A 67 -13.09 5.75 6.92
CA ASN A 67 -13.77 4.61 7.51
C ASN A 67 -12.78 3.64 8.15
N ALA A 68 -12.97 3.37 9.45
CA ALA A 68 -12.18 2.39 10.19
C ALA A 68 -12.30 0.94 9.66
N GLY A 69 -13.32 0.65 8.83
CA GLY A 69 -13.50 -0.65 8.20
C GLY A 69 -12.59 -0.92 7.00
N LEU A 70 -11.88 0.09 6.48
CA LEU A 70 -10.96 -0.07 5.35
C LEU A 70 -9.72 -0.89 5.74
N ASP A 71 -9.20 -1.66 4.80
CA ASP A 71 -7.84 -2.18 4.94
C ASP A 71 -6.80 -1.05 4.85
N GLU A 72 -5.54 -1.34 5.19
CA GLU A 72 -4.50 -0.30 5.25
C GLU A 72 -4.23 0.37 3.91
N VAL A 73 -4.21 -0.40 2.82
CA VAL A 73 -3.92 0.17 1.50
C VAL A 73 -5.10 0.95 0.94
N GLU A 74 -6.33 0.54 1.28
CA GLU A 74 -7.57 1.25 0.97
C GLU A 74 -7.61 2.57 1.74
N ALA A 75 -7.38 2.57 3.05
CA ALA A 75 -7.37 3.78 3.87
C ALA A 75 -6.33 4.80 3.37
N ARG A 76 -5.13 4.36 3.01
CA ARG A 76 -4.09 5.22 2.43
C ARG A 76 -4.49 5.81 1.09
N HIS A 77 -5.10 4.99 0.23
CA HIS A 77 -5.55 5.46 -1.07
C HIS A 77 -6.68 6.47 -0.94
N THR A 78 -7.68 6.19 -0.10
CA THR A 78 -8.76 7.11 0.20
C THR A 78 -8.20 8.41 0.79
N LEU A 79 -7.28 8.36 1.75
CA LEU A 79 -6.68 9.59 2.26
C LEU A 79 -5.92 10.39 1.19
N ALA A 80 -5.19 9.71 0.30
CA ALA A 80 -4.51 10.38 -0.81
C ALA A 80 -5.51 11.00 -1.81
N HIS A 81 -6.68 10.39 -1.97
CA HIS A 81 -7.79 10.92 -2.77
C HIS A 81 -8.35 12.19 -2.12
N GLU A 82 -8.67 12.14 -0.82
CA GLU A 82 -9.13 13.31 -0.07
C GLU A 82 -8.10 14.44 -0.04
N LEU A 83 -6.82 14.11 0.13
CA LEU A 83 -5.73 15.07 -0.01
C LEU A 83 -5.67 15.67 -1.41
N GLY A 84 -6.06 14.91 -2.44
CA GLY A 84 -6.23 15.43 -3.79
C GLY A 84 -7.30 16.50 -3.90
N HIS A 85 -8.43 16.35 -3.21
CA HIS A 85 -9.44 17.41 -3.12
C HIS A 85 -8.88 18.67 -2.48
N HIS A 86 -8.14 18.51 -1.37
CA HIS A 86 -7.48 19.63 -0.70
C HIS A 86 -6.50 20.37 -1.63
N VAL A 87 -5.53 19.65 -2.19
CA VAL A 87 -4.46 20.25 -3.01
C VAL A 87 -4.98 20.89 -4.29
N LEU A 88 -6.06 20.35 -4.87
CA LEU A 88 -6.67 20.88 -6.08
C LEU A 88 -7.72 21.98 -5.82
N GLY A 89 -7.96 22.33 -4.54
CA GLY A 89 -8.91 23.38 -4.17
C GLY A 89 -10.36 23.01 -4.47
N HIS A 90 -10.73 21.73 -4.37
CA HIS A 90 -12.11 21.29 -4.45
C HIS A 90 -12.87 21.64 -3.15
N GLY A 91 -14.20 21.69 -3.22
CA GLY A 91 -15.05 21.88 -2.04
C GLY A 91 -15.20 20.61 -1.20
N THR A 92 -16.06 20.65 -0.19
CA THR A 92 -16.41 19.47 0.62
C THR A 92 -17.00 18.36 -0.24
N THR A 93 -16.47 17.14 -0.11
CA THR A 93 -16.84 15.96 -0.91
C THR A 93 -17.08 14.75 -0.04
N LEU A 94 -18.06 13.92 -0.42
CA LEU A 94 -18.38 12.65 0.23
C LEU A 94 -18.06 11.52 -0.74
N ASP A 95 -17.12 10.66 -0.37
CA ASP A 95 -16.85 9.43 -1.14
C ASP A 95 -17.78 8.30 -0.67
N HIS A 96 -18.95 8.26 -1.29
CA HIS A 96 -19.88 7.14 -1.20
C HIS A 96 -19.46 6.07 -2.20
N GLU A 97 -19.15 4.86 -1.72
CA GLU A 97 -18.88 3.65 -2.52
C GLU A 97 -18.39 3.92 -3.95
N VAL A 98 -17.09 3.75 -4.20
CA VAL A 98 -16.56 3.61 -5.57
C VAL A 98 -17.48 2.62 -6.30
N PRO A 99 -18.23 3.03 -7.34
CA PRO A 99 -18.99 2.07 -8.12
C PRO A 99 -17.94 1.12 -8.65
N SER A 100 -17.94 -0.14 -8.21
CA SER A 100 -17.02 -1.24 -8.54
C SER A 100 -15.70 -0.78 -9.15
N PRO A 101 -14.51 -1.11 -8.61
CA PRO A 101 -13.22 -0.76 -9.24
C PRO A 101 -13.15 -0.97 -10.78
N GLN A 102 -13.97 -1.85 -11.35
CA GLN A 102 -14.18 -2.05 -12.79
C GLN A 102 -14.81 -0.85 -13.56
N ALA A 103 -15.35 0.18 -12.90
CA ALA A 103 -16.17 1.23 -13.51
C ALA A 103 -15.52 2.62 -13.48
N TRP A 104 -14.24 2.71 -13.88
CA TRP A 104 -13.65 3.98 -14.35
C TRP A 104 -14.40 4.42 -15.64
N GLY A 105 -15.56 5.05 -15.48
CA GLY A 105 -16.49 5.39 -16.55
C GLY A 105 -16.37 6.83 -17.03
N GLU A 106 -17.01 7.15 -18.16
CA GLU A 106 -17.02 8.51 -18.73
C GLU A 106 -17.80 9.50 -17.85
N GLY A 107 -18.79 9.02 -17.09
CA GLY A 107 -19.70 9.83 -16.27
C GLY A 107 -19.17 10.30 -14.91
N TRP A 108 -17.93 9.99 -14.54
CA TRP A 108 -17.34 10.49 -13.29
C TRP A 108 -17.21 12.03 -13.31
N PRO A 109 -17.58 12.72 -12.21
CA PRO A 109 -17.36 14.17 -12.08
C PRO A 109 -15.89 14.53 -12.28
N GLU A 110 -15.64 15.75 -12.77
CA GLU A 110 -14.27 16.17 -13.10
C GLU A 110 -13.36 16.21 -11.87
N HIS A 111 -13.85 16.76 -10.75
CA HIS A 111 -13.10 16.84 -9.50
C HIS A 111 -12.72 15.45 -8.96
N GLU A 112 -13.63 14.48 -9.00
CA GLU A 112 -13.39 13.08 -8.62
C GLU A 112 -12.32 12.42 -9.48
N LYS A 113 -12.37 12.62 -10.81
CA LYS A 113 -11.31 12.12 -11.71
C LYS A 113 -9.95 12.72 -11.35
N ALA A 114 -9.91 14.01 -11.02
CA ALA A 114 -8.66 14.68 -10.69
C ALA A 114 -8.10 14.22 -9.33
N ALA A 115 -8.94 14.05 -8.31
CA ALA A 115 -8.57 13.54 -6.98
C ALA A 115 -8.07 12.08 -7.04
N GLU A 116 -8.78 11.19 -7.72
CA GLU A 116 -8.37 9.79 -7.92
C GLU A 116 -7.00 9.68 -8.60
N VAL A 117 -6.79 10.51 -9.62
CA VAL A 117 -5.53 10.51 -10.36
C VAL A 117 -4.41 11.19 -9.57
N PHE A 118 -4.73 12.18 -8.75
CA PHE A 118 -3.79 12.78 -7.80
C PHE A 118 -3.29 11.71 -6.83
N ALA A 119 -4.19 10.93 -6.21
CA ALA A 119 -3.83 9.85 -5.30
C ALA A 119 -2.84 8.87 -5.95
N SER A 120 -3.10 8.46 -7.19
CA SER A 120 -2.22 7.58 -7.96
C SER A 120 -0.83 8.18 -8.19
N TRP A 121 -0.74 9.45 -8.61
CA TRP A 121 0.55 10.11 -8.83
C TRP A 121 1.31 10.42 -7.54
N PHE A 122 0.58 10.76 -6.48
CA PHE A 122 1.13 11.11 -5.18
C PHE A 122 1.71 9.89 -4.46
N LEU A 123 0.98 8.77 -4.43
CA LEU A 123 1.42 7.54 -3.77
C LEU A 123 2.41 6.73 -4.63
N MET A 124 2.31 6.82 -5.95
CA MET A 124 3.11 6.01 -6.88
C MET A 124 3.87 6.87 -7.89
N PRO A 125 4.74 7.80 -7.46
CA PRO A 125 5.61 8.53 -8.37
C PRO A 125 6.56 7.54 -9.08
N LEU A 126 6.96 7.85 -10.32
CA LEU A 126 7.81 6.96 -11.12
C LEU A 126 9.07 6.44 -10.41
N PRO A 127 9.83 7.26 -9.64
CA PRO A 127 11.00 6.75 -8.93
C PRO A 127 10.65 5.72 -7.85
N ALA A 128 9.52 5.86 -7.14
CA ALA A 128 9.06 4.90 -6.15
C ALA A 128 8.62 3.59 -6.80
N VAL A 129 7.93 3.65 -7.95
CA VAL A 129 7.57 2.44 -8.71
C VAL A 129 8.80 1.70 -9.22
N ARG A 130 9.84 2.42 -9.64
CA ARG A 130 11.13 1.83 -10.03
C ARG A 130 11.84 1.19 -8.83
N ALA A 131 11.89 1.87 -7.68
CA ALA A 131 12.45 1.30 -6.48
C ALA A 131 11.70 0.03 -6.03
N ALA A 132 10.37 0.03 -6.07
CA ALA A 132 9.57 -1.16 -5.76
C ALA A 132 9.80 -2.33 -6.73
N LEU A 133 10.05 -2.05 -8.00
CA LEU A 133 10.47 -3.05 -9.00
C LEU A 133 11.84 -3.65 -8.63
N ASP A 134 12.82 -2.80 -8.32
CA ASP A 134 14.17 -3.21 -7.94
C ASP A 134 14.16 -4.05 -6.64
N LEU A 135 13.47 -3.58 -5.60
CA LEU A 135 13.26 -4.29 -4.32
C LEU A 135 12.58 -5.65 -4.52
N SER A 136 11.76 -5.78 -5.55
CA SER A 136 11.11 -7.04 -5.91
C SER A 136 11.98 -7.94 -6.80
N GLY A 137 13.17 -7.49 -7.23
CA GLY A 137 14.00 -8.19 -8.22
C GLY A 137 13.31 -8.29 -9.59
N ILE A 138 12.44 -7.33 -9.93
CA ILE A 138 11.65 -7.32 -11.16
C ILE A 138 12.17 -6.23 -12.08
N ARG A 139 12.81 -6.61 -13.19
CA ARG A 139 13.23 -5.63 -14.21
C ARG A 139 12.05 -5.00 -14.95
N THR A 140 11.03 -5.79 -15.25
CA THR A 140 9.83 -5.35 -15.99
C THR A 140 8.64 -6.19 -15.53
N PRO A 141 7.48 -5.58 -15.22
CA PRO A 141 6.32 -6.34 -14.79
C PRO A 141 5.71 -7.11 -15.97
N THR A 142 5.58 -8.44 -15.83
CA THR A 142 5.11 -9.34 -16.90
C THR A 142 3.93 -10.21 -16.46
N ALA A 143 3.57 -10.17 -15.18
CA ALA A 143 2.50 -10.96 -14.58
C ALA A 143 1.73 -10.13 -13.53
N PRO A 144 0.46 -10.44 -13.24
CA PRO A 144 -0.32 -9.73 -12.22
C PRO A 144 0.33 -9.80 -10.83
N GLU A 145 1.03 -10.91 -10.51
CA GLU A 145 1.84 -11.06 -9.31
C GLU A 145 2.89 -9.95 -9.16
N HIS A 146 3.49 -9.49 -10.27
CA HIS A 146 4.47 -8.40 -10.24
C HIS A 146 3.83 -7.09 -9.83
N ALA A 147 2.65 -6.77 -10.37
CA ALA A 147 1.90 -5.57 -9.99
C ALA A 147 1.45 -5.63 -8.52
N TYR A 148 1.05 -6.81 -8.03
CA TYR A 148 0.73 -7.01 -6.62
C TYR A 148 1.95 -6.74 -5.72
N ARG A 149 3.13 -7.29 -6.05
CA ARG A 149 4.36 -7.08 -5.27
C ARG A 149 4.78 -5.60 -5.24
N ILE A 150 4.66 -4.88 -6.36
CA ILE A 150 4.87 -3.42 -6.40
C ILE A 150 3.88 -2.73 -5.46
N ALA A 151 2.59 -3.10 -5.52
CA ALA A 151 1.55 -2.51 -4.70
C ALA A 151 1.80 -2.70 -3.18
N ARG A 152 2.43 -3.81 -2.78
CA ARG A 152 2.82 -4.05 -1.38
C ARG A 152 3.95 -3.14 -0.91
N TRP A 153 4.99 -2.94 -1.72
CA TRP A 153 6.07 -2.01 -1.39
C TRP A 153 5.61 -0.55 -1.29
N LEU A 154 4.57 -0.17 -2.03
CA LEU A 154 4.06 1.21 -2.06
C LEU A 154 2.87 1.44 -1.10
N GLY A 155 2.33 0.37 -0.51
CA GLY A 155 1.12 0.44 0.31
C GLY A 155 -0.09 0.96 -0.46
N THR A 156 -0.35 0.41 -1.65
CA THR A 156 -1.43 0.83 -2.55
C THR A 156 -2.33 -0.34 -2.97
N PRO A 157 -3.61 -0.10 -3.33
CA PRO A 157 -4.50 -1.15 -3.83
C PRO A 157 -4.02 -1.74 -5.15
N TYR A 158 -4.11 -3.07 -5.30
CA TYR A 158 -3.66 -3.79 -6.50
C TYR A 158 -4.25 -3.21 -7.80
N ALA A 159 -5.56 -2.98 -7.82
CA ALA A 159 -6.26 -2.51 -9.01
C ALA A 159 -5.79 -1.10 -9.42
N THR A 160 -5.61 -0.20 -8.45
CA THR A 160 -5.06 1.15 -8.67
C THR A 160 -3.64 1.07 -9.23
N THR A 161 -2.77 0.23 -8.65
CA THR A 161 -1.40 0.03 -9.16
C THR A 161 -1.40 -0.44 -10.61
N VAL A 162 -2.21 -1.45 -10.97
CA VAL A 162 -2.29 -1.95 -12.35
C VAL A 162 -2.70 -0.85 -13.32
N ARG A 163 -3.70 -0.03 -12.98
CA ARG A 163 -4.13 1.08 -13.84
C ARG A 163 -3.05 2.15 -13.99
N HIS A 164 -2.36 2.48 -12.91
CA HIS A 164 -1.30 3.48 -12.93
C HIS A 164 -0.07 3.04 -13.73
N LEU A 165 0.26 1.73 -13.74
CA LEU A 165 1.34 1.19 -14.56
C LEU A 165 1.15 1.45 -16.07
N ILE A 166 -0.08 1.64 -16.54
CA ILE A 166 -0.36 2.08 -17.91
C ILE A 166 0.19 3.48 -18.14
N ARG A 167 -0.05 4.41 -17.21
CA ARG A 167 0.39 5.81 -17.31
C ARG A 167 1.89 5.95 -17.25
N LEU A 168 2.53 5.11 -16.44
CA LEU A 168 3.98 5.00 -16.34
C LEU A 168 4.61 4.22 -17.51
N LYS A 169 3.79 3.73 -18.45
CA LYS A 169 4.20 2.99 -19.66
C LYS A 169 4.92 1.67 -19.38
N PHE A 170 4.70 1.08 -18.21
CA PHE A 170 5.22 -0.26 -17.90
C PHE A 170 4.39 -1.37 -18.54
N ILE A 171 3.08 -1.14 -18.75
CA ILE A 171 2.17 -2.09 -19.37
C ILE A 171 1.20 -1.42 -20.34
N THR A 172 0.56 -2.22 -21.19
CA THR A 172 -0.48 -1.74 -22.11
C THR A 172 -1.87 -1.77 -21.45
N ARG A 173 -2.83 -1.02 -22.01
CA ARG A 173 -4.25 -1.11 -21.59
C ARG A 173 -4.81 -2.54 -21.69
N LYS A 174 -4.41 -3.28 -22.73
CA LYS A 174 -4.80 -4.69 -22.93
C LYS A 174 -4.28 -5.57 -21.79
N THR A 175 -3.01 -5.42 -21.44
CA THR A 175 -2.37 -6.14 -20.32
C THR A 175 -3.06 -5.82 -19.00
N ALA A 176 -3.31 -4.54 -18.72
CA ALA A 176 -4.03 -4.12 -17.52
C ALA A 176 -5.43 -4.75 -17.44
N GLY A 177 -6.19 -4.72 -18.54
CA GLY A 177 -7.51 -5.36 -18.61
C GLY A 177 -7.49 -6.88 -18.43
N GLN A 178 -6.36 -7.55 -18.72
CA GLN A 178 -6.17 -8.96 -18.40
C GLN A 178 -5.84 -9.16 -16.92
N TRP A 179 -4.90 -8.40 -16.37
CA TRP A 179 -4.46 -8.51 -14.98
C TRP A 179 -5.56 -8.16 -13.98
N LEU A 180 -6.42 -7.19 -14.29
CA LEU A 180 -7.56 -6.82 -13.44
C LEU A 180 -8.63 -7.92 -13.33
N LYS A 181 -8.58 -8.97 -14.17
CA LYS A 181 -9.45 -10.16 -14.04
C LYS A 181 -8.92 -11.13 -12.98
N THR A 182 -7.64 -11.06 -12.62
CA THR A 182 -7.05 -11.89 -11.57
C THR A 182 -7.29 -11.21 -10.23
N THR A 183 -8.02 -11.86 -9.33
CA THR A 183 -8.34 -11.30 -8.02
C THR A 183 -7.11 -11.31 -7.11
N PRO A 184 -7.00 -10.37 -6.15
CA PRO A 184 -5.94 -10.41 -5.14
C PRO A 184 -5.90 -11.73 -4.35
N ALA A 185 -7.06 -12.35 -4.10
CA ALA A 185 -7.13 -13.66 -3.45
C ALA A 185 -6.42 -14.76 -4.28
N ALA A 186 -6.67 -14.81 -5.59
CA ALA A 186 -6.01 -15.76 -6.48
C ALA A 186 -4.49 -15.53 -6.55
N ILE A 187 -4.06 -14.26 -6.61
CA ILE A 187 -2.63 -13.90 -6.56
C ILE A 187 -2.01 -14.38 -5.26
N LYS A 188 -2.62 -14.08 -4.11
CA LYS A 188 -2.12 -14.48 -2.80
C LYS A 188 -1.99 -16.00 -2.67
N HIS A 189 -2.96 -16.76 -3.15
CA HIS A 189 -2.91 -18.22 -3.17
C HIS A 189 -1.71 -18.76 -3.98
N HIS A 190 -1.35 -18.10 -5.09
CA HIS A 190 -0.16 -18.46 -5.84
C HIS A 190 1.12 -18.09 -5.08
N LEU A 191 1.18 -16.88 -4.53
CA LEU A 191 2.37 -16.37 -3.86
C LEU A 191 2.66 -17.03 -2.50
N SER A 192 1.66 -17.60 -1.84
CA SER A 192 1.82 -18.18 -0.50
C SER A 192 2.54 -19.53 -0.49
N HIS A 193 2.86 -20.10 -1.66
CA HIS A 193 3.54 -21.39 -1.82
C HIS A 193 2.88 -22.56 -1.06
N GLY A 194 1.56 -22.51 -0.86
CA GLY A 194 0.81 -23.54 -0.15
C GLY A 194 0.51 -23.21 1.32
N LEU A 195 1.01 -22.09 1.84
CA LEU A 195 0.52 -21.54 3.11
C LEU A 195 -0.87 -20.95 2.90
N PRO A 196 -1.83 -21.15 3.81
CA PRO A 196 -3.16 -20.53 3.68
C PRO A 196 -3.07 -19.06 4.09
N PRO A 197 -3.24 -18.08 3.17
CA PRO A 197 -3.39 -16.70 3.61
C PRO A 197 -4.79 -16.51 4.18
N GLY A 198 -4.89 -15.97 5.39
CA GLY A 198 -6.19 -15.65 5.95
C GLY A 198 -6.94 -14.55 5.20
N PRO A 199 -8.23 -14.35 5.53
CA PRO A 199 -9.02 -13.23 5.03
C PRO A 199 -8.31 -11.89 5.31
N GLY A 200 -8.30 -10.99 4.34
CA GLY A 200 -7.68 -9.65 4.50
C GLY A 200 -6.15 -9.62 4.53
N THR A 201 -5.45 -10.72 4.86
CA THR A 201 -3.99 -10.78 4.92
C THR A 201 -3.34 -10.29 3.63
N HIS A 202 -2.33 -9.42 3.73
CA HIS A 202 -1.42 -9.15 2.63
C HIS A 202 -0.15 -10.00 2.72
N ILE A 203 0.39 -10.39 1.56
CA ILE A 203 1.62 -11.18 1.47
C ILE A 203 2.74 -10.29 0.95
N HIS A 204 3.77 -10.09 1.78
CA HIS A 204 4.99 -9.39 1.41
C HIS A 204 6.05 -10.42 1.00
N LEU A 205 6.10 -10.71 -0.30
CA LEU A 205 7.07 -11.66 -0.88
C LEU A 205 8.42 -10.98 -1.13
N LEU A 206 9.38 -11.28 -0.26
CA LEU A 206 10.69 -10.65 -0.21
C LEU A 206 11.69 -11.31 -1.17
N ALA A 207 12.42 -10.50 -1.91
CA ALA A 207 13.53 -10.92 -2.76
C ALA A 207 14.88 -10.56 -2.11
N PRO A 208 16.00 -11.17 -2.55
CA PRO A 208 17.34 -10.79 -2.05
C PRO A 208 17.65 -9.30 -2.22
N HIS A 209 17.08 -8.66 -3.25
CA HIS A 209 17.24 -7.24 -3.54
C HIS A 209 16.63 -6.32 -2.47
N ALA A 210 15.82 -6.86 -1.57
CA ALA A 210 15.24 -6.11 -0.45
C ALA A 210 16.22 -5.95 0.73
N HIS A 211 17.50 -6.29 0.59
CA HIS A 211 18.50 -6.05 1.62
C HIS A 211 18.57 -4.55 1.97
N GLN A 212 18.51 -4.25 3.27
CA GLN A 212 18.41 -2.92 3.86
C GLN A 212 17.14 -2.12 3.49
N ALA A 213 16.12 -2.80 2.97
CA ALA A 213 14.85 -2.14 2.66
C ALA A 213 14.05 -1.78 3.91
N HIS A 214 13.19 -0.77 3.76
CA HIS A 214 12.16 -0.41 4.72
C HIS A 214 10.80 -0.86 4.20
N LEU A 215 10.12 -1.71 4.96
CA LEU A 215 8.80 -2.24 4.65
C LEU A 215 7.77 -1.67 5.60
N HIS A 216 6.65 -1.17 5.08
CA HIS A 216 5.48 -0.84 5.88
C HIS A 216 4.47 -1.97 5.75
N ALA A 217 4.02 -2.51 6.88
CA ALA A 217 3.10 -3.64 6.88
C ALA A 217 2.17 -3.59 8.10
N ALA A 218 0.95 -4.10 7.93
CA ALA A 218 -0.07 -4.09 8.96
C ALA A 218 -0.05 -5.39 9.79
N ALA A 219 -0.60 -5.32 11.00
CA ALA A 219 -0.88 -6.53 11.78
C ALA A 219 -1.78 -7.50 10.99
N GLY A 220 -1.45 -8.79 11.03
CA GLY A 220 -2.09 -9.84 10.23
C GLY A 220 -1.50 -10.06 8.83
N ASP A 221 -0.53 -9.24 8.41
CA ASP A 221 0.22 -9.48 7.17
C ASP A 221 1.26 -10.59 7.34
N MET A 222 1.58 -11.25 6.23
CA MET A 222 2.59 -12.31 6.16
C MET A 222 3.84 -11.81 5.42
N LEU A 223 5.01 -11.94 6.05
CA LEU A 223 6.31 -11.81 5.41
C LEU A 223 6.78 -13.18 4.96
N LEU A 224 7.11 -13.31 3.67
CA LEU A 224 7.54 -14.57 3.08
C LEU A 224 8.84 -14.37 2.31
N LEU A 225 9.86 -15.15 2.66
CA LEU A 225 11.12 -15.19 1.90
C LEU A 225 10.89 -15.90 0.58
N GLY A 226 10.88 -15.17 -0.54
CA GLY A 226 10.64 -15.68 -1.89
C GLY A 226 11.82 -16.40 -2.54
N PHE A 227 12.88 -16.66 -1.77
CA PHE A 227 14.10 -17.34 -2.18
C PHE A 227 14.53 -18.33 -1.09
N PRO A 228 15.43 -19.28 -1.38
CA PRO A 228 15.92 -20.24 -0.38
C PRO A 228 16.68 -19.51 0.72
N ALA A 229 16.02 -19.26 1.85
CA ALA A 229 16.56 -18.55 3.00
C ALA A 229 15.77 -18.92 4.25
N THR A 230 16.30 -18.61 5.42
CA THR A 230 15.60 -18.83 6.70
C THR A 230 15.76 -17.61 7.58
N TRP A 231 14.68 -17.19 8.25
CA TRP A 231 14.75 -16.15 9.28
C TRP A 231 15.68 -16.60 10.41
N ASN A 232 16.57 -15.72 10.86
CA ASN A 232 17.57 -16.07 11.88
C ASN A 232 16.95 -16.18 13.27
N ARG A 233 15.83 -15.48 13.51
CA ARG A 233 15.05 -15.49 14.76
C ARG A 233 13.65 -14.93 14.53
N ILE A 234 12.79 -15.09 15.53
CA ILE A 234 11.47 -14.45 15.60
C ILE A 234 11.59 -13.25 16.59
N PRO A 235 11.62 -12.00 16.12
CA PRO A 235 11.67 -10.85 17.01
C PRO A 235 10.29 -10.51 17.61
N PRO A 236 10.22 -9.68 18.66
CA PRO A 236 8.96 -9.14 19.16
C PRO A 236 8.14 -8.51 18.04
N GLY A 237 6.83 -8.71 18.05
CA GLY A 237 5.96 -8.25 16.98
C GLY A 237 5.71 -9.27 15.87
N PHE A 238 6.36 -10.44 15.90
CA PHE A 238 6.22 -11.50 14.90
C PHE A 238 5.88 -12.85 15.52
N THR A 239 5.21 -13.71 14.75
CA THR A 239 4.88 -15.08 15.15
C THR A 239 4.90 -16.04 13.97
N THR A 240 5.08 -17.33 14.25
CA THR A 240 4.89 -18.42 13.28
C THR A 240 3.46 -18.96 13.32
N GLU A 241 2.66 -18.60 14.32
CA GLU A 241 1.27 -19.03 14.44
C GLU A 241 0.39 -18.18 13.51
N ASP A 242 -0.41 -18.84 12.68
CA ASP A 242 -1.37 -18.19 11.81
C ASP A 242 -2.45 -17.51 12.65
N PRO A 243 -2.61 -16.17 12.55
CA PRO A 243 -3.55 -15.42 13.38
C PRO A 243 -5.03 -15.76 13.11
N HIS A 244 -5.35 -16.53 12.07
CA HIS A 244 -6.72 -16.86 11.68
C HIS A 244 -7.18 -18.26 12.09
N ASN A 245 -6.26 -19.19 12.32
CA ASN A 245 -6.59 -20.59 12.63
C ASN A 245 -5.67 -21.25 13.66
N ASP A 246 -4.77 -20.47 14.28
CA ASP A 246 -3.79 -20.90 15.27
C ASP A 246 -2.85 -22.04 14.81
N ALA A 247 -2.78 -22.33 13.50
CA ALA A 247 -1.85 -23.30 12.96
C ALA A 247 -0.43 -22.71 12.97
N ALA A 248 0.51 -23.44 13.56
CA ALA A 248 1.91 -23.05 13.52
C ALA A 248 2.53 -23.37 12.14
N LEU A 249 3.15 -22.37 11.53
CA LEU A 249 4.05 -22.56 10.41
C LEU A 249 5.28 -23.35 10.88
N PRO A 250 5.74 -24.34 10.10
CA PRO A 250 6.92 -25.12 10.47
C PRO A 250 8.14 -24.20 10.56
N TRP A 251 8.88 -24.27 11.68
CA TRP A 251 10.15 -23.57 11.82
C TRP A 251 11.33 -24.42 11.32
N GLU A 252 11.21 -25.74 11.42
CA GLU A 252 12.18 -26.72 10.94
C GLU A 252 11.50 -27.75 10.04
N GLY A 253 12.24 -28.30 9.07
CA GLY A 253 11.78 -29.39 8.22
C GLY A 253 10.82 -28.95 7.09
N GLY A 254 11.17 -29.33 5.86
CA GLY A 254 10.37 -29.02 4.67
C GLY A 254 10.76 -27.70 3.98
N PRO A 255 10.22 -27.45 2.78
CA PRO A 255 10.69 -26.39 1.87
C PRO A 255 10.34 -24.95 2.31
N LEU A 256 9.41 -24.80 3.25
CA LEU A 256 8.94 -23.51 3.78
C LEU A 256 9.34 -23.26 5.24
N ALA A 257 10.09 -24.19 5.83
CA ALA A 257 10.54 -24.09 7.20
C ALA A 257 11.29 -22.78 7.45
N GLY A 258 10.86 -22.00 8.45
CA GLY A 258 11.50 -20.75 8.84
C GLY A 258 11.49 -19.66 7.76
N ARG A 259 10.63 -19.76 6.73
CA ARG A 259 10.56 -18.78 5.62
C ARG A 259 9.46 -17.75 5.77
N ALA A 260 8.48 -18.00 6.63
CA ALA A 260 7.31 -17.18 6.79
C ALA A 260 7.13 -16.73 8.24
N LEU A 261 6.71 -15.48 8.40
CA LEU A 261 6.35 -14.86 9.67
C LEU A 261 5.08 -14.04 9.50
N TRP A 262 4.23 -14.08 10.51
CA TRP A 262 3.07 -13.21 10.63
C TRP A 262 3.40 -12.00 11.49
N LEU A 263 2.86 -10.84 11.12
CA LEU A 263 2.92 -9.64 11.94
C LEU A 263 1.83 -9.68 13.00
N SER A 264 2.22 -9.52 14.26
CA SER A 264 1.31 -9.36 15.38
C SER A 264 0.91 -7.88 15.59
N PRO A 265 -0.18 -7.60 16.30
CA PRO A 265 -0.59 -6.23 16.65
C PRO A 265 0.42 -5.44 17.48
N ASN A 266 1.32 -6.13 18.20
CA ASN A 266 2.27 -5.50 19.13
C ASN A 266 3.64 -5.25 18.47
N LEU A 267 3.67 -4.90 17.19
CA LEU A 267 4.90 -4.58 16.47
C LEU A 267 5.50 -3.28 17.03
N PRO A 268 6.77 -3.29 17.51
CA PRO A 268 7.46 -2.06 17.89
C PRO A 268 7.53 -1.06 16.73
N PRO A 269 7.68 0.26 16.98
CA PRO A 269 7.70 1.30 15.94
C PRO A 269 8.70 1.05 14.81
N THR A 270 9.79 0.33 15.10
CA THR A 270 10.74 -0.13 14.09
C THR A 270 11.32 -1.47 14.54
N THR A 271 11.24 -2.48 13.68
CA THR A 271 11.84 -3.80 13.95
C THR A 271 12.65 -4.29 12.77
N THR A 272 13.91 -4.65 13.00
CA THR A 272 14.78 -5.24 11.99
C THR A 272 14.77 -6.76 12.07
N LEU A 273 14.49 -7.42 10.94
CA LEU A 273 14.61 -8.87 10.76
C LEU A 273 15.81 -9.19 9.88
N THR A 274 16.44 -10.31 10.19
CA THR A 274 17.55 -10.85 9.40
C THR A 274 17.26 -12.27 8.97
N ALA A 275 17.58 -12.62 7.73
CA ALA A 275 17.51 -13.97 7.20
C ALA A 275 18.83 -14.36 6.55
N THR A 276 19.16 -15.64 6.59
CA THR A 276 20.35 -16.19 5.93
C THR A 276 19.93 -16.93 4.66
N ALA A 277 20.51 -16.55 3.52
CA ALA A 277 20.29 -17.19 2.23
C ALA A 277 21.06 -18.51 2.11
N HIS A 278 20.48 -19.47 1.40
CA HIS A 278 21.05 -20.80 1.17
C HIS A 278 21.23 -21.07 -0.33
N PRO A 279 22.38 -21.61 -0.78
CA PRO A 279 23.55 -22.00 0.00
C PRO A 279 24.61 -20.88 0.16
N THR A 280 24.32 -19.65 -0.30
CA THR A 280 25.32 -18.57 -0.37
C THR A 280 25.74 -18.02 0.99
N CYS A 281 24.95 -18.26 2.04
CA CYS A 281 25.13 -17.69 3.39
C CYS A 281 25.14 -16.15 3.42
N GLU A 282 24.59 -15.51 2.38
CA GLU A 282 24.41 -14.06 2.36
C GLU A 282 23.28 -13.65 3.30
N GLU A 283 23.45 -12.52 3.98
CA GLU A 283 22.45 -11.99 4.88
C GLU A 283 21.46 -11.06 4.16
N LEU A 284 20.17 -11.27 4.39
CA LEU A 284 19.11 -10.30 4.12
C LEU A 284 18.78 -9.58 5.42
N SER A 285 18.78 -8.25 5.43
CA SER A 285 18.27 -7.44 6.53
C SER A 285 17.13 -6.56 6.05
N ILE A 286 16.00 -6.52 6.76
CA ILE A 286 14.85 -5.69 6.42
C ILE A 286 14.36 -4.99 7.69
N THR A 287 14.07 -3.70 7.58
CA THR A 287 13.43 -2.92 8.64
C THR A 287 11.94 -2.82 8.36
N VAL A 288 11.12 -3.28 9.30
CA VAL A 288 9.66 -3.24 9.22
C VAL A 288 9.13 -2.15 10.13
N HIS A 289 8.22 -1.35 9.58
CA HIS A 289 7.49 -0.30 10.26
C HIS A 289 6.00 -0.66 10.32
N PRO A 290 5.33 -0.46 11.46
CA PRO A 290 3.88 -0.58 11.52
C PRO A 290 3.23 0.50 10.66
N THR A 291 2.04 0.20 10.17
CA THR A 291 1.18 1.17 9.51
C THR A 291 0.37 1.96 10.56
N PRO A 292 -0.07 3.20 10.28
CA PRO A 292 -0.81 4.01 11.24
C PRO A 292 -2.07 3.33 11.81
N PRO A 293 -2.50 3.68 13.03
CA PRO A 293 -3.69 3.12 13.66
C PRO A 293 -4.97 3.38 12.85
N ARG A 294 -5.90 2.42 12.89
CA ARG A 294 -7.20 2.50 12.18
C ARG A 294 -8.33 3.07 13.04
N SER A 295 -8.00 3.88 14.04
CA SER A 295 -8.97 4.55 14.90
C SER A 295 -8.39 5.78 15.56
N GLY A 296 -9.23 6.80 15.75
CA GLY A 296 -8.87 8.02 16.46
C GLY A 296 -8.46 9.14 15.51
N CYS A 297 -7.89 10.19 16.08
CA CYS A 297 -7.41 11.36 15.36
C CYS A 297 -5.89 11.31 15.27
N ASP A 298 -5.35 11.67 14.11
CA ASP A 298 -3.92 11.70 13.81
C ASP A 298 -3.10 12.55 14.79
N TYR A 299 -3.72 13.58 15.37
CA TYR A 299 -3.15 14.37 16.46
C TYR A 299 -2.63 13.54 17.65
N TYR A 300 -3.22 12.37 17.90
CA TYR A 300 -2.89 11.51 19.03
C TYR A 300 -2.03 10.29 18.67
N TRP A 301 -1.76 10.04 17.38
CA TRP A 301 -1.03 8.83 16.98
C TRP A 301 0.46 8.87 17.32
N ASP A 302 1.07 10.04 17.40
CA ASP A 302 2.49 10.22 17.77
C ASP A 302 2.73 10.20 19.30
N GLN A 303 1.69 10.04 20.11
CA GLN A 303 1.78 10.03 21.58
C GLN A 303 1.71 8.63 22.20
N GLY A 304 1.77 7.57 21.38
CA GLY A 304 1.69 6.16 21.79
C GLY A 304 2.97 5.37 21.58
#